data_AF-A0A2L2X3Y6-F1
#
_entry.id   AF-A0A2L2X3Y6-F1
#
_cell.length_a   1.000
_cell.length_b   1.000
_cell.length_c   1.000
_cell.angle_alpha   90.00
_cell.angle_beta   90.00
_cell.angle_gamma   90.00
#
_symmetry.space_group_name_H-M   'P 1'
#
loop_
_entity.id
_entity.type
_entity.pdbx_description
1 polymer ?
#
loop_
_entity_poly.entity_id
_entity_poly.type
_entity_poly.pdbx_seq_one_letter_code
_entity_poly.pdbx_strand_id
1 'polypeptide(L)' 'MKKLTYNLAPALPSEKEDTNLNRMNRWERANGMKLKELTDEEWVDVVASILCLTESEAQAYLESLRANQ' A
#
# COMPACT_ATOMS: atom_id res chain seq x y z
N MET A 1 5.23 7.45 -16.28
CA MET A 1 4.79 7.11 -14.91
C MET A 1 3.29 7.30 -14.82
N LYS A 2 2.57 6.31 -14.28
CA LYS A 2 1.15 6.51 -13.94
C LYS A 2 1.05 7.62 -12.90
N LYS A 3 -0.03 8.40 -12.92
CA LYS A 3 -0.30 9.41 -11.88
C LYS A 3 -0.91 8.68 -10.67
N LEU A 4 -0.08 8.34 -9.70
CA LEU A 4 -0.51 7.71 -8.45
C LEU A 4 -1.11 8.76 -7.51
N THR A 5 -2.07 8.35 -6.68
CA THR A 5 -2.59 9.16 -5.57
C THR A 5 -2.41 8.40 -4.28
N TYR A 6 -2.30 9.10 -3.15
CA TYR A 6 -2.03 8.49 -1.85
C TYR A 6 -3.25 8.53 -0.91
N ASN A 7 -4.43 8.79 -1.49
CA ASN A 7 -5.67 8.88 -0.73
C ASN A 7 -6.11 7.51 -0.25
N LEU A 8 -6.61 7.46 0.98
CA LEU A 8 -7.23 6.27 1.57
C LEU A 8 -8.74 6.41 1.57
N ALA A 9 -9.44 5.34 1.20
CA ALA A 9 -10.87 5.27 1.42
C ALA A 9 -11.16 5.33 2.94
N PRO A 10 -12.37 5.75 3.35
CA PRO A 10 -12.79 5.61 4.74
C PRO A 10 -12.65 4.17 5.24
N ALA A 11 -12.41 4.02 6.55
CA ALA A 11 -12.46 2.72 7.19
C ALA A 11 -13.88 2.15 7.10
N LEU A 12 -13.98 0.86 6.78
CA LEU A 12 -15.26 0.15 6.83
C LEU A 12 -15.63 -0.15 8.28
N PRO A 13 -16.93 -0.32 8.61
CA PRO A 13 -17.36 -0.70 9.96
C PRO A 13 -16.74 -2.01 10.49
N SER A 14 -16.32 -2.89 9.59
CA SER A 14 -15.63 -4.16 9.89
C SER A 14 -14.13 -3.99 10.20
N GLU A 15 -13.52 -2.88 9.79
CA GLU A 15 -12.09 -2.58 10.02
C GLU A 15 -11.93 -1.99 11.43
N LYS A 16 -11.85 -2.86 12.44
CA LYS A 16 -11.77 -2.46 13.85
C LYS A 16 -10.41 -1.88 14.26
N GLU A 17 -9.36 -2.21 13.51
CA GLU A 17 -7.99 -1.77 13.76
C GLU A 17 -7.39 -1.13 12.50
N ASP A 18 -6.45 -0.20 12.67
CA ASP A 18 -5.74 0.43 11.57
C ASP A 18 -4.42 -0.27 11.26
N THR A 19 -4.52 -1.49 10.72
CA THR A 19 -3.37 -2.30 10.32
C THR A 19 -2.80 -1.89 8.96
N ASN A 20 -1.54 -2.25 8.67
CA ASN A 20 -0.93 -2.03 7.35
C ASN A 20 -1.78 -2.62 6.23
N LEU A 21 -2.30 -3.84 6.43
CA LEU A 21 -3.20 -4.49 5.47
C LEU A 21 -4.49 -3.67 5.25
N ASN A 22 -5.08 -3.11 6.30
CA ASN A 22 -6.27 -2.27 6.17
C ASN A 22 -5.97 -0.94 5.46
N ARG A 23 -4.81 -0.32 5.69
CA ARG A 23 -4.38 0.87 4.93
C ARG A 23 -4.17 0.56 3.46
N MET A 24 -3.48 -0.52 3.13
CA MET A 24 -3.28 -0.99 1.76
C MET A 24 -4.62 -1.27 1.07
N ASN A 25 -5.55 -1.97 1.73
CA ASN A 25 -6.89 -2.21 1.19
C ASN A 25 -7.68 -0.91 0.98
N ARG A 26 -7.57 0.06 1.89
CA ARG A 26 -8.22 1.38 1.76
C ARG A 26 -7.67 2.17 0.58
N TRP A 27 -6.37 2.08 0.32
CA TRP A 27 -5.76 2.67 -0.86
C TRP A 27 -6.29 2.03 -2.15
N GLU A 28 -6.34 0.69 -2.21
CA GLU A 28 -6.87 -0.01 -3.39
C GLU A 28 -8.32 0.38 -3.69
N ARG A 29 -9.16 0.51 -2.65
CA ARG A 29 -10.55 0.95 -2.78
C ARG A 29 -10.67 2.38 -3.29
N ALA A 30 -9.84 3.30 -2.80
CA ALA A 30 -9.89 4.71 -3.20
C ALA A 30 -9.43 4.93 -4.66
N ASN A 31 -8.51 4.09 -5.14
CA ASN A 31 -7.90 4.25 -6.46
C ASN A 31 -8.49 3.30 -7.51
N GLY A 32 -9.31 2.32 -7.13
CA GLY A 32 -9.87 1.32 -8.05
C GLY A 32 -8.79 0.45 -8.72
N MET A 33 -7.64 0.29 -8.06
CA MET A 33 -6.45 -0.40 -8.59
C MET A 33 -5.87 -1.31 -7.51
N LYS A 34 -5.31 -2.46 -7.91
CA LYS A 34 -4.65 -3.39 -6.99
C LYS A 34 -3.16 -3.08 -6.88
N LEU A 35 -2.61 -3.19 -5.66
CA LEU A 35 -1.17 -3.02 -5.44
C LEU A 35 -0.34 -4.02 -6.26
N LYS A 36 -0.86 -5.23 -6.50
CA LYS A 36 -0.21 -6.24 -7.36
C LYS A 36 -0.12 -5.87 -8.85
N GLU A 37 -0.81 -4.81 -9.28
CA GLU A 37 -0.80 -4.31 -10.67
C GLU A 37 0.23 -3.17 -10.86
N LEU A 38 0.91 -2.78 -9.79
CA LEU A 38 1.99 -1.80 -9.79
C LEU A 38 3.32 -2.46 -10.13
N THR A 39 4.24 -1.69 -10.70
CA THR A 39 5.67 -2.08 -10.71
C THR A 39 6.22 -2.01 -9.29
N ASP A 40 7.41 -2.57 -9.07
CA ASP A 40 8.08 -2.52 -7.76
C ASP A 40 8.30 -1.09 -7.30
N GLU A 41 8.74 -0.21 -8.21
CA GLU A 41 8.98 1.20 -7.91
C GLU A 41 7.66 1.93 -7.58
N GLU A 42 6.59 1.66 -8.36
CA GLU A 42 5.26 2.21 -8.11
C GLU A 42 4.70 1.71 -6.76
N TRP A 43 4.95 0.44 -6.42
CA TRP A 43 4.51 -0.17 -5.16
C TRP A 43 5.23 0.45 -3.97
N VAL A 44 6.55 0.60 -4.05
CA VAL A 44 7.37 1.19 -2.99
C VAL A 44 6.97 2.64 -2.74
N ASP A 45 6.77 3.44 -3.80
CA ASP A 45 6.31 4.84 -3.67
C ASP A 45 4.96 4.93 -2.94
N VAL A 46 3.97 4.12 -3.34
CA VAL A 46 2.65 4.09 -2.70
C VAL A 46 2.75 3.64 -1.25
N VAL A 47 3.44 2.53 -0.99
CA VAL A 47 3.48 1.91 0.34
C VAL A 47 4.27 2.75 1.33
N ALA A 48 5.37 3.37 0.89
CA ALA A 48 6.10 4.36 1.69
C ALA A 48 5.17 5.48 2.14
N SER A 49 4.39 6.04 1.20
CA SER A 49 3.45 7.12 1.50
C SER A 49 2.33 6.71 2.46
N ILE A 50 1.58 5.64 2.15
CA ILE A 50 0.37 5.29 2.91
C ILE A 50 0.64 4.64 4.27
N LEU A 51 1.84 4.07 4.46
CA LEU A 51 2.25 3.47 5.73
C LEU A 51 3.18 4.39 6.54
N CYS A 52 3.48 5.59 6.05
CA CYS A 52 4.45 6.52 6.64
C CYS A 52 5.83 5.87 6.86
N LEU A 53 6.28 5.08 5.88
CA LEU A 53 7.60 4.45 5.87
C LEU A 53 8.56 5.29 5.03
N THR A 54 9.85 5.15 5.30
CA THR A 54 10.89 5.52 4.35
C THR A 54 10.85 4.59 3.14
N GLU A 55 11.43 5.04 2.02
CA GLU A 55 11.56 4.22 0.81
C GLU A 55 12.31 2.90 1.09
N SER A 56 13.38 2.95 1.89
CA SER A 56 14.14 1.75 2.28
C SER A 56 13.33 0.77 3.14
N GLU A 57 12.47 1.28 4.03
CA GLU A 57 11.59 0.42 4.84
C GLU A 57 10.48 -0.20 3.98
N ALA A 58 9.93 0.55 3.03
CA ALA A 58 8.95 0.02 2.08
C ALA A 58 9.57 -1.03 1.15
N GLN A 59 10.79 -0.81 0.68
CA GLN A 59 11.57 -1.79 -0.09
C GLN A 59 11.80 -3.08 0.70
N ALA A 60 12.29 -2.96 1.95
CA ALA A 60 12.48 -4.10 2.84
C ALA A 60 11.15 -4.84 3.11
N TYR A 61 10.04 -4.11 3.20
CA TYR A 61 8.72 -4.71 3.36
C TYR A 61 8.31 -5.51 2.11
N LEU A 62 8.49 -4.97 0.90
CA LEU A 62 8.23 -5.68 -0.35
C LEU A 62 9.04 -6.99 -0.44
N GLU A 63 10.32 -6.94 -0.09
CA GLU A 63 11.20 -8.11 -0.06
C GLU A 63 10.71 -9.16 0.95
N SER A 64 10.27 -8.73 2.13
CA SER A 64 9.71 -9.62 3.15
C SER A 64 8.43 -10.32 2.69
N LEU A 65 7.59 -9.64 1.90
CA LEU A 65 6.37 -10.24 1.35
C LEU A 65 6.70 -11.31 0.31
N ARG A 66 7.75 -11.12 -0.49
CA ARG A 66 8.20 -12.07 -1.52
C ARG A 66 8.89 -13.29 -0.94
N ALA A 67 9.68 -13.10 0.12
CA ALA A 67 10.36 -14.20 0.80
C ALA A 67 9.38 -15.16 1.51
N ASN A 68 8.16 -14.71 1.80
CA ASN A 68 7.10 -15.46 2.47
C ASN A 68 6.03 -16.01 1.51
N GLN A 69 6.25 -15.96 0.19
CA GLN A 69 5.40 -16.58 -0.85
C GLN A 69 5.93 -17.96 -1.24
#